data_AF-X1IH19-F1
#
_entry.id   AF-X1IH19-F1
#
_cell.length_a   1.000
_cell.length_b   1.000
_cell.length_c   1.000
_cell.angle_alpha   90.00
_cell.angle_beta   90.00
_cell.angle_gamma   90.00
#
_symmetry.space_group_name_H-M   'P 1'
#
loop_
_entity.id
_entity.type
_entity.pdbx_description
1 polymer ?
#
loop_
_entity_poly.entity_id
_entity_poly.type
_entity_poly.pdbx_seq_one_letter_code
_entity_poly.pdbx_strand_id
1 'polypeptide(L)'
;MLHGIQPGPMLTFDRPLFIFQVAAILLLASFAMWITGMLLAKQVIKVLRIPHPLFMPIIAVLCVTGSYSLGLRIFNLYLMVPIGILAYFLTEMEYPIAPLVIGVILGPMADANLRRALMVSKGSFLPIITRPVSLILVLIILLTVLSQTRWYKTLTKKIVKKLFAKKENK
;
A
#
# COMPACT_ATOMS: atom_id res chain seq x y z
N MET A 1 -13.75 11.64 -15.61
CA MET A 1 -14.77 11.91 -16.65
C MET A 1 -15.75 10.75 -16.88
N LEU A 2 -15.60 9.59 -16.20
CA LEU A 2 -16.41 8.38 -16.44
C LEU A 2 -17.92 8.46 -16.11
N HIS A 3 -18.43 9.59 -15.59
CA HIS A 3 -19.87 9.76 -15.31
C HIS A 3 -20.50 10.92 -16.11
N GLY A 4 -19.76 11.58 -17.01
CA GLY A 4 -20.23 12.81 -17.68
C GLY A 4 -20.48 14.00 -16.75
N ILE A 5 -20.34 13.81 -15.43
CA ILE A 5 -20.48 14.85 -14.42
C ILE A 5 -19.13 15.50 -14.16
N GLN A 6 -19.08 16.82 -14.26
CA GLN A 6 -17.89 17.61 -13.93
C GLN A 6 -17.87 17.83 -12.41
N PRO A 7 -16.95 17.19 -11.66
CA PRO A 7 -16.89 17.36 -10.23
C PRO A 7 -16.49 18.80 -9.90
N GLY A 8 -17.30 19.47 -9.08
CA GLY A 8 -17.11 20.86 -8.70
C GLY A 8 -18.22 21.34 -7.78
N PRO A 9 -18.13 22.57 -7.23
CA PRO A 9 -19.17 23.14 -6.36
C PRO A 9 -20.54 23.23 -7.06
N MET A 10 -20.55 23.30 -8.40
CA MET A 10 -21.77 23.27 -9.22
C MET A 10 -22.51 21.93 -9.17
N LEU A 11 -21.86 20.83 -8.80
CA LEU A 11 -22.46 19.50 -8.78
C LEU A 11 -23.60 19.38 -7.75
N THR A 12 -23.47 20.08 -6.63
CA THR A 12 -24.52 20.19 -5.60
C THR A 12 -25.73 20.99 -6.10
N PHE A 13 -25.52 21.93 -7.02
CA PHE A 13 -26.58 22.76 -7.61
C PHE A 13 -27.28 22.06 -8.77
N ASP A 14 -26.52 21.44 -9.69
CA ASP A 14 -27.07 20.74 -10.85
C ASP A 14 -27.73 19.40 -10.49
N ARG A 15 -27.22 18.71 -9.46
CA ARG A 15 -27.69 17.38 -9.02
C ARG A 15 -27.62 17.22 -7.49
N PRO A 16 -28.55 17.83 -6.73
CA PRO A 16 -28.48 17.89 -5.26
C PRO A 16 -28.51 16.52 -4.56
N LEU A 17 -29.12 15.50 -5.19
CA LEU A 17 -29.22 14.15 -4.63
C LEU A 17 -28.01 13.26 -4.95
N PHE A 18 -27.11 13.65 -5.85
CA PHE A 18 -26.03 12.79 -6.34
C PHE A 18 -25.04 12.41 -5.23
N ILE A 19 -24.65 13.37 -4.38
CA ILE A 19 -23.71 13.12 -3.28
C ILE A 19 -24.30 12.11 -2.28
N PHE A 20 -25.58 12.26 -1.93
CA PHE A 20 -26.27 11.33 -1.03
C PHE A 20 -26.43 9.94 -1.64
N GLN A 21 -26.71 9.85 -2.95
CA GLN A 21 -26.79 8.57 -3.65
C GLN A 21 -25.44 7.86 -3.70
N VAL A 22 -24.35 8.57 -4.03
CA VAL A 22 -23.00 7.99 -4.02
C VAL A 22 -22.61 7.57 -2.61
N ALA A 23 -22.89 8.39 -1.59
CA ALA A 23 -22.64 8.04 -0.19
C ALA A 23 -23.41 6.78 0.23
N ALA A 24 -24.70 6.69 -0.12
CA ALA A 24 -25.54 5.52 0.17
C ALA A 24 -25.03 4.25 -0.53
N ILE A 25 -24.61 4.34 -1.80
CA ILE A 25 -24.04 3.22 -2.55
C ILE A 25 -22.69 2.80 -1.97
N LEU A 26 -21.82 3.74 -1.60
CA LEU A 26 -20.53 3.42 -0.97
C LEU A 26 -20.71 2.73 0.39
N LEU A 27 -21.70 3.19 1.17
CA LEU A 27 -22.06 2.58 2.44
C LEU A 27 -22.60 1.15 2.21
N LEU A 28 -23.54 0.98 1.28
CA LEU A 28 -24.09 -0.33 0.91
C LEU A 28 -23.02 -1.27 0.35
N ALA A 29 -22.11 -0.77 -0.49
CA ALA A 29 -20.99 -1.52 -1.03
C ALA A 29 -20.02 -1.97 0.07
N SER A 30 -19.80 -1.14 1.09
CA SER A 30 -18.97 -1.50 2.25
C SER A 30 -19.61 -2.63 3.05
N PHE A 31 -20.92 -2.59 3.28
CA PHE A 31 -21.66 -3.70 3.91
C PHE A 31 -21.63 -4.96 3.05
N ALA A 32 -21.84 -4.83 1.73
CA ALA A 32 -21.75 -5.95 0.80
C ALA A 32 -20.34 -6.58 0.79
N MET A 33 -19.29 -5.76 0.82
CA MET A 33 -17.90 -6.21 0.91
C MET A 33 -17.64 -6.97 2.22
N TRP A 34 -18.21 -6.51 3.33
CA TRP A 34 -18.11 -7.20 4.61
C TRP A 34 -18.79 -8.57 4.60
N ILE A 35 -20.04 -8.64 4.12
CA ILE A 35 -20.81 -9.88 4.01
C ILE A 35 -20.12 -10.88 3.07
N THR A 36 -19.74 -10.43 1.88
CA THR A 36 -19.06 -11.28 0.89
C THR A 36 -17.68 -11.70 1.41
N GLY A 37 -16.92 -10.82 2.05
CA GLY A 37 -15.63 -11.14 2.66
C GLY A 37 -15.74 -12.24 3.71
N MET A 38 -16.73 -12.18 4.62
CA MET A 38 -16.97 -13.24 5.60
C MET A 38 -17.38 -14.57 4.97
N LEU A 39 -18.21 -14.51 3.92
CA LEU A 39 -18.62 -15.71 3.18
C LEU A 39 -17.41 -16.34 2.48
N LEU A 40 -16.67 -15.57 1.68
CA LEU A 40 -15.53 -16.03 0.88
C LEU A 40 -14.34 -16.50 1.73
N ALA A 41 -14.12 -15.90 2.90
CA ALA A 41 -13.00 -16.27 3.78
C ALA A 41 -12.99 -17.78 4.10
N LYS A 42 -14.17 -18.38 4.35
CA LYS A 42 -14.27 -19.82 4.65
C LYS A 42 -13.86 -20.67 3.45
N GLN A 43 -14.25 -20.28 2.24
CA GLN A 43 -13.93 -20.97 0.99
C GLN A 43 -12.43 -20.89 0.70
N VAL A 44 -11.83 -19.71 0.85
CA VAL A 44 -10.40 -19.48 0.59
C VAL A 44 -9.52 -20.31 1.51
N ILE A 45 -9.89 -20.44 2.79
CA ILE A 45 -9.18 -21.32 3.74
C ILE A 45 -9.22 -22.79 3.28
N LYS A 46 -10.34 -23.25 2.72
CA LYS A 46 -10.46 -24.63 2.21
C LYS A 46 -9.57 -24.87 1.01
N VAL A 47 -9.44 -23.88 0.12
CA VAL A 47 -8.50 -23.93 -1.01
C VAL A 47 -7.08 -24.07 -0.48
N LEU A 48 -6.66 -23.27 0.51
CA LEU A 48 -5.31 -23.31 1.08
C LEU A 48 -4.91 -24.67 1.73
N ARG A 49 -5.86 -25.58 1.95
CA ARG A 49 -5.59 -26.93 2.48
C ARG A 49 -5.19 -27.96 1.41
N ILE A 50 -5.24 -27.62 0.12
CA ILE A 50 -4.78 -28.51 -0.96
C ILE A 50 -3.27 -28.77 -0.76
N PRO A 51 -2.76 -29.99 -1.05
CA PRO A 51 -1.34 -30.30 -0.86
C PRO A 51 -0.43 -29.46 -1.76
N HIS A 52 0.69 -29.01 -1.20
CA HIS A 52 1.68 -28.13 -1.83
C HIS A 52 2.16 -28.59 -3.24
N PRO A 53 2.38 -29.90 -3.50
CA PRO A 53 2.81 -30.37 -4.82
C PRO A 53 1.81 -30.09 -5.96
N LEU A 54 0.50 -30.01 -5.65
CA LEU A 54 -0.53 -29.67 -6.63
C LEU A 54 -0.73 -28.15 -6.74
N PHE A 55 -0.51 -27.42 -5.65
CA PHE A 55 -0.70 -25.98 -5.61
C PHE A 55 0.32 -25.20 -6.43
N MET A 56 1.59 -25.57 -6.32
CA MET A 56 2.69 -24.87 -6.99
C MET A 56 2.55 -24.80 -8.52
N PRO A 57 2.22 -25.89 -9.26
CA PRO A 57 2.02 -25.79 -10.70
C PRO A 57 0.81 -24.94 -11.08
N ILE A 58 -0.28 -24.98 -10.30
CA ILE A 58 -1.47 -24.14 -10.54
C ILE A 58 -1.12 -22.66 -10.36
N ILE A 59 -0.40 -22.31 -9.30
CA ILE A 59 0.06 -20.95 -9.03
C ILE A 59 1.00 -20.48 -10.15
N ALA A 60 1.91 -21.33 -10.62
CA ALA A 60 2.82 -21.00 -11.71
C ALA A 60 2.07 -20.64 -13.01
N VAL A 61 1.09 -21.44 -13.41
CA VAL A 61 0.25 -21.16 -14.59
C VAL A 61 -0.55 -19.87 -14.42
N LEU A 62 -1.10 -19.63 -13.23
CA LEU A 62 -1.80 -18.39 -12.89
C LEU A 62 -0.89 -17.16 -12.95
N CYS A 63 0.34 -17.25 -12.44
CA CYS A 63 1.32 -16.17 -12.50
C CYS A 63 1.76 -15.87 -13.93
N VAL A 64 2.00 -16.89 -14.76
CA VAL A 64 2.34 -16.74 -16.18
C VAL A 64 1.20 -16.04 -16.93
N THR A 65 -0.04 -16.52 -16.72
CA THR A 65 -1.24 -15.96 -17.36
C THR A 65 -1.51 -14.53 -16.86
N GLY A 66 -1.32 -14.28 -15.56
CA GLY A 66 -1.51 -12.97 -14.95
C GLY A 66 -0.51 -11.93 -15.45
N SER A 67 0.78 -12.31 -15.56
CA SER A 67 1.82 -11.44 -16.13
C SER A 67 1.52 -11.07 -17.59
N TYR A 68 1.01 -12.02 -18.36
CA TYR A 68 0.62 -11.78 -19.75
C TYR A 68 -0.60 -10.86 -19.87
N SER A 69 -1.61 -11.03 -19.01
CA SER A 69 -2.89 -10.29 -19.07
C SER A 69 -2.75 -8.77 -18.86
N LEU A 70 -1.79 -8.33 -18.03
CA LEU A 70 -1.62 -6.90 -17.69
C LEU A 70 -1.24 -6.00 -18.87
N GLY A 71 -0.69 -6.56 -19.95
CA GLY A 71 -0.27 -5.77 -21.10
C GLY A 71 -0.33 -6.46 -22.44
N LEU A 72 -0.78 -7.74 -22.50
CA LEU A 72 -0.76 -8.61 -23.68
C LEU A 72 0.60 -8.61 -24.40
N ARG A 73 1.68 -8.37 -23.65
CA ARG A 73 3.05 -8.25 -24.13
C ARG A 73 3.87 -9.44 -23.65
N ILE A 74 4.49 -10.13 -24.61
CA ILE A 74 5.40 -11.26 -24.35
C ILE A 74 6.62 -10.80 -23.54
N PHE A 75 6.99 -9.52 -23.62
CA PHE A 75 8.06 -8.94 -22.81
C PHE A 75 7.84 -9.12 -21.29
N ASN A 76 6.59 -9.02 -20.81
CA ASN A 76 6.29 -9.24 -19.38
C ASN A 76 6.58 -10.68 -18.95
N LEU A 77 6.42 -11.64 -19.86
CA LEU A 77 6.75 -13.04 -19.61
C LEU A 77 8.26 -13.25 -19.53
N TYR A 78 9.02 -12.63 -20.45
CA TYR A 78 10.48 -12.65 -20.39
C TYR A 78 11.03 -11.97 -19.14
N LEU A 79 10.36 -10.94 -18.63
CA LEU A 79 10.76 -10.21 -17.44
C LEU A 79 10.36 -10.93 -16.14
N MET A 80 9.27 -11.70 -16.16
CA MET A 80 8.80 -12.52 -15.04
C MET A 80 9.86 -13.56 -14.62
N VAL A 81 10.47 -14.27 -15.57
CA VAL A 81 11.44 -15.34 -15.27
C VAL A 81 12.67 -14.86 -14.49
N PRO A 82 13.45 -13.87 -14.96
CA PRO A 82 14.63 -13.38 -14.25
C PRO A 82 14.28 -12.70 -12.92
N ILE A 83 13.15 -11.99 -12.84
CA ILE A 83 12.69 -11.42 -11.56
C ILE A 83 12.27 -12.50 -10.58
N GLY A 84 11.62 -13.57 -11.03
CA GLY A 84 11.28 -14.72 -10.20
C GLY A 84 12.53 -15.41 -9.64
N ILE A 85 13.56 -15.59 -10.47
CA ILE A 85 14.86 -16.12 -10.04
C ILE A 85 15.53 -15.18 -9.02
N LEU A 86 15.55 -13.87 -9.28
CA LEU A 86 16.10 -12.89 -8.35
C LEU A 86 15.34 -12.89 -7.01
N ALA A 87 14.01 -12.99 -7.04
CA ALA A 87 13.18 -13.10 -5.85
C ALA A 87 13.46 -14.38 -5.05
N TYR A 88 13.74 -15.50 -5.72
CA TYR A 88 14.15 -16.75 -5.07
C TYR A 88 15.46 -16.55 -4.28
N PHE A 89 16.48 -15.93 -4.88
CA PHE A 89 17.73 -15.61 -4.16
C PHE A 89 17.51 -14.66 -2.98
N LEU A 90 16.66 -13.64 -3.14
CA LEU A 90 16.32 -12.74 -2.03
C LEU A 90 15.61 -13.46 -0.89
N THR A 91 14.82 -14.49 -1.21
CA THR A 91 14.15 -15.34 -0.21
C THR A 91 15.17 -16.17 0.55
N GLU A 92 16.16 -16.73 -0.14
CA GLU A 92 17.26 -17.49 0.47
C GLU A 92 18.12 -16.61 1.39
N MET A 93 18.27 -15.32 1.06
CA MET A 93 18.93 -14.32 1.90
C MET A 93 18.05 -13.77 3.04
N GLU A 94 16.88 -14.39 3.31
CA GLU A 94 15.91 -14.00 4.34
C GLU A 94 15.34 -12.58 4.17
N TYR A 95 15.38 -12.00 2.97
CA TYR A 95 14.75 -10.71 2.73
C TYR A 95 13.23 -10.86 2.67
N PRO A 96 12.48 -9.98 3.35
CA PRO A 96 11.03 -10.02 3.29
C PRO A 96 10.56 -9.54 1.91
N ILE A 97 10.05 -10.47 1.10
CA ILE A 97 9.61 -10.20 -0.29
C ILE A 97 8.40 -9.25 -0.31
N ALA A 98 7.46 -9.40 0.65
CA ALA A 98 6.23 -8.63 0.66
C ALA A 98 6.45 -7.09 0.72
N PRO A 99 7.29 -6.55 1.62
CA PRO A 99 7.68 -5.13 1.59
C PRO A 99 8.34 -4.68 0.29
N LEU A 100 9.15 -5.54 -0.34
CA LEU A 100 9.82 -5.22 -1.60
C LEU A 100 8.81 -5.04 -2.74
N VAL A 101 7.85 -5.97 -2.87
CA VAL A 101 6.78 -5.89 -3.87
C VAL A 101 5.94 -4.63 -3.65
N ILE A 102 5.57 -4.34 -2.40
CA ILE A 102 4.84 -3.11 -2.06
C ILE A 102 5.64 -1.86 -2.46
N GLY A 103 6.96 -1.85 -2.21
CA GLY A 103 7.84 -0.76 -2.63
C GLY A 103 7.87 -0.56 -4.14
N VAL A 104 7.96 -1.64 -4.92
CA VAL A 104 7.97 -1.60 -6.40
C VAL A 104 6.63 -1.08 -6.95
N ILE A 105 5.50 -1.47 -6.36
CA ILE A 105 4.17 -1.00 -6.79
C ILE A 105 3.95 0.47 -6.41
N LEU A 106 4.34 0.85 -5.18
CA LEU A 106 4.12 2.20 -4.67
C LEU A 106 5.11 3.22 -5.22
N GLY A 107 6.32 2.82 -5.61
CA GLY A 107 7.37 3.68 -6.18
C GLY A 107 6.88 4.59 -7.31
N PRO A 108 6.33 4.06 -8.42
CA PRO A 108 5.83 4.89 -9.52
C PRO A 108 4.63 5.75 -9.12
N MET A 109 3.80 5.28 -8.18
CA MET A 109 2.70 6.10 -7.65
C MET A 109 3.24 7.27 -6.82
N ALA A 110 4.26 7.04 -6.00
CA ALA A 110 4.93 8.06 -5.20
C ALA A 110 5.60 9.12 -6.09
N ASP A 111 6.32 8.70 -7.13
CA ASP A 111 6.94 9.61 -8.11
C ASP A 111 5.89 10.44 -8.85
N ALA A 112 4.83 9.80 -9.37
CA ALA A 112 3.77 10.51 -10.08
C ALA A 112 3.04 11.52 -9.18
N ASN A 113 2.85 11.20 -7.90
CA ASN A 113 2.24 12.11 -6.93
C ASN A 113 3.19 13.23 -6.52
N LEU A 114 4.48 12.95 -6.34
CA LEU A 114 5.50 13.96 -6.08
C LEU A 114 5.61 14.95 -7.24
N ARG A 115 5.68 14.45 -8.48
CA ARG A 115 5.71 15.28 -9.68
C ARG A 115 4.45 16.14 -9.80
N ARG A 116 3.27 15.57 -9.51
CA ARG A 116 2.01 16.33 -9.46
C ARG A 116 2.06 17.43 -8.40
N ALA A 117 2.55 17.13 -7.20
CA ALA A 117 2.70 18.12 -6.14
C ALA A 117 3.65 19.26 -6.54
N LEU A 118 4.78 18.93 -7.18
CA LEU A 118 5.77 19.90 -7.65
C LEU A 118 5.25 20.76 -8.81
N MET A 119 4.46 20.20 -9.73
CA MET A 119 3.81 20.99 -10.77
C MET A 119 2.82 22.01 -10.18
N VAL A 120 2.05 21.61 -9.16
CA VAL A 120 1.13 22.52 -8.47
C VAL A 120 1.89 23.60 -7.68
N SER A 121 3.04 23.26 -7.09
CA SER A 121 3.87 24.20 -6.33
C SER A 121 4.86 25.02 -7.19
N LYS A 122 4.76 24.95 -8.53
CA LYS A 122 5.67 25.61 -9.47
C LYS A 122 7.15 25.27 -9.21
N GLY A 123 7.44 24.03 -8.86
CA GLY A 123 8.80 23.53 -8.61
C GLY A 123 9.35 23.80 -7.20
N SER A 124 8.58 24.42 -6.30
CA SER A 124 9.03 24.67 -4.93
C SER A 124 8.68 23.52 -3.98
N PHE A 125 9.62 23.07 -3.15
CA PHE A 125 9.38 22.11 -2.06
C PHE A 125 8.81 22.76 -0.79
N LEU A 126 8.73 24.10 -0.76
CA LEU A 126 8.21 24.89 0.36
C LEU A 126 6.82 24.45 0.86
N PRO A 127 5.87 24.05 0.00
CA PRO A 127 4.55 23.58 0.45
C PRO A 127 4.56 22.35 1.36
N ILE A 128 5.64 21.57 1.34
CA ILE A 128 5.79 20.41 2.24
C ILE A 128 5.94 20.86 3.69
N ILE A 129 6.56 22.03 3.91
CA ILE A 129 6.81 22.61 5.23
C ILE A 129 5.69 23.59 5.61
N THR A 130 5.17 24.37 4.66
CA THR A 130 4.14 25.38 4.96
C THR A 130 2.76 24.80 5.21
N ARG A 131 2.43 23.62 4.66
CA ARG A 131 1.16 22.93 4.93
C ARG A 131 1.29 22.09 6.21
N PRO A 132 0.53 22.40 7.28
CA PRO A 132 0.66 21.71 8.58
C PRO A 132 0.38 20.20 8.47
N VAL A 133 -0.57 19.79 7.62
CA VAL A 133 -0.86 18.37 7.38
C VAL A 133 0.32 17.64 6.73
N SER A 134 0.97 18.27 5.74
CA SER A 134 2.14 17.68 5.07
C SER A 134 3.31 17.54 6.05
N LEU A 135 3.54 18.57 6.87
CA LEU A 135 4.60 18.55 7.87
C LEU A 135 4.38 17.44 8.91
N ILE A 136 3.15 17.28 9.41
CA ILE A 136 2.81 16.20 10.35
C ILE A 136 3.06 14.83 9.71
N LEU A 137 2.62 14.61 8.46
CA LEU A 137 2.83 13.34 7.77
C LEU A 137 4.32 13.03 7.55
N VAL A 138 5.12 14.02 7.13
CA VAL A 138 6.58 13.85 6.96
C VAL A 138 7.26 13.54 8.29
N LEU A 139 6.83 14.18 9.37
CA LEU A 139 7.37 13.96 10.71
C LEU A 139 7.02 12.54 11.19
N ILE A 140 5.80 12.05 10.94
CA ILE A 140 5.41 10.66 11.22
C ILE A 140 6.28 9.68 10.43
N ILE A 141 6.50 9.91 9.13
CA ILE A 141 7.35 9.05 8.30
C ILE A 141 8.77 9.00 8.85
N LEU A 142 9.36 10.16 9.18
CA LEU A 142 10.69 10.24 9.81
C LEU A 142 10.74 9.48 11.14
N LEU A 143 9.73 9.65 12.01
CA LEU A 143 9.65 8.93 13.28
C LEU A 143 9.54 7.42 13.08
N THR A 144 8.74 6.94 12.13
CA THR A 144 8.59 5.52 11.85
C THR A 144 9.90 4.91 11.33
N VAL A 145 10.57 5.57 10.39
CA VAL A 145 11.86 5.11 9.84
C VAL A 145 12.95 5.12 10.91
N LEU A 146 13.02 6.18 11.72
CA LEU A 146 13.97 6.28 12.83
C LEU A 146 13.69 5.21 13.89
N SER A 147 12.43 4.97 14.25
CA SER A 147 12.02 3.94 15.21
C SER A 147 12.39 2.52 14.75
N GLN A 148 12.32 2.25 13.44
CA GLN A 148 12.71 0.97 12.87
C GLN A 148 14.23 0.80 12.77
N THR A 149 14.99 1.89 12.76
CA THR A 149 16.46 1.87 12.74
C THR A 149 17.02 1.34 14.06
N ARG A 150 17.92 0.34 14.00
CA ARG A 150 18.48 -0.38 15.17
C ARG A 150 19.03 0.53 16.28
N TRP A 151 19.49 1.74 15.93
CA TRP A 151 20.01 2.74 16.87
C TRP A 151 18.94 3.31 17.81
N TYR A 152 17.72 3.56 17.32
CA TYR A 152 16.65 4.16 18.13
C TYR A 152 16.11 3.19 19.19
N LYS A 153 16.04 1.89 18.88
CA LYS A 153 15.68 0.83 19.85
C LYS A 153 16.68 0.75 21.01
N THR A 154 17.96 0.97 20.75
CA THR A 154 19.01 1.00 21.79
C THR A 154 18.94 2.28 22.63
N LEU A 155 18.68 3.43 22.00
CA LEU A 155 18.56 4.73 22.70
C LEU A 155 17.31 4.80 23.58
N THR A 156 16.15 4.36 23.08
CA THR A 156 14.90 4.30 23.85
C THR A 156 14.97 3.31 24.99
N LYS A 157 15.57 2.12 24.83
CA LYS A 157 15.86 1.22 25.96
C LYS A 157 16.74 1.89 27.03
N LYS A 158 17.72 2.69 26.63
CA LYS A 158 18.62 3.43 27.55
C LYS A 158 17.88 4.54 28.30
N ILE A 159 17.01 5.29 27.63
CA ILE A 159 16.22 6.40 28.21
C ILE A 159 15.11 5.87 29.12
N VAL A 160 14.38 4.82 28.71
CA VAL A 160 13.37 4.15 29.53
C VAL A 160 14.02 3.56 30.79
N LYS A 161 15.17 2.88 30.67
CA LYS A 161 15.90 2.39 31.85
C LYS A 161 16.34 3.53 32.80
N LYS A 162 16.71 4.70 32.27
CA LYS A 162 17.09 5.88 33.07
C LYS A 162 15.89 6.57 33.76
N LEU A 163 14.72 6.57 33.12
CA LEU A 163 13.48 7.13 33.67
C LEU A 163 12.86 6.22 34.73
N PHE A 164 12.89 4.90 34.53
CA PHE A 164 12.43 3.93 35.52
C PHE A 164 13.39 3.79 36.72
N ALA A 165 14.71 3.87 36.52
CA ALA A 165 15.67 3.88 37.64
C ALA A 165 15.58 5.15 38.52
N LYS A 166 15.00 6.25 38.02
CA LYS A 166 14.79 7.47 38.81
C LYS A 166 13.50 7.44 39.63
N LYS A 167 12.57 6.51 39.35
CA LYS A 167 11.28 6.40 40.05
C LYS A 167 11.32 5.49 41.29
N GLU A 168 12.39 4.69 41.46
CA GLU A 168 12.56 3.77 42.59
C GLU A 168 13.32 4.38 43.79
N ASN A 169 13.77 5.64 43.69
CA ASN A 169 14.56 6.36 44.71
C ASN A 169 13.81 7.59 45.29
N LYS A 170 12.48 7.55 45.32
CA LYS A 170 11.62 8.48 46.07
C LYS A 170 10.50 7.68 46.71
#